data_AF-A0A3D4TKS5-F1
#
_entry.id   AF-A0A3D4TKS5-F1
#
_cell.length_a   1.000
_cell.length_b   1.000
_cell.length_c   1.000
_cell.angle_alpha   90.00
_cell.angle_beta   90.00
_cell.angle_gamma   90.00
#
_symmetry.space_group_name_H-M   'P 1'
#
loop_
_entity.id
_entity.type
_entity.pdbx_description
1 polymer ?
#
loop_
_entity_poly.entity_id
_entity_poly.type
_entity_poly.pdbx_seq_one_letter_code
_entity_poly.pdbx_strand_id
1 'polypeptide(L)'
;MNENRLMAVLAMVILVPSALWALRDFREGKAKLLLFSRARSKVETTLADNPRKFWGYSAFNLAVCLTLGALCVMLFFKPVE
;
A
#
# COMPACT_ATOMS: atom_id res chain seq x y z
N MET A 1 10.75 19.23 14.02
CA MET A 1 10.79 18.26 12.90
C MET A 1 10.49 19.06 11.63
N ASN A 2 11.33 19.01 10.59
CA ASN A 2 11.05 19.70 9.30
C ASN A 2 9.76 19.12 8.68
N GLU A 3 8.98 19.95 7.97
CA GLU A 3 7.79 19.59 7.18
C GLU A 3 8.01 18.34 6.34
N ASN A 4 9.16 18.19 5.67
CA ASN A 4 9.47 17.00 4.87
C ASN A 4 9.46 15.71 5.71
N ARG A 5 10.04 15.75 6.92
CA ARG A 5 10.07 14.61 7.84
C ARG A 5 8.70 14.34 8.45
N LEU A 6 7.92 15.40 8.73
CA LEU A 6 6.53 15.26 9.17
C LEU A 6 5.69 14.56 8.10
N MET A 7 5.79 14.99 6.85
CA MET A 7 5.08 14.37 5.72
C MET A 7 5.50 12.91 5.51
N ALA A 8 6.79 12.60 5.64
CA ALA A 8 7.27 11.22 5.58
C ALA A 8 6.66 10.35 6.70
N VAL A 9 6.61 10.85 7.94
CA VAL A 9 6.01 10.13 9.08
C VAL A 9 4.51 9.93 8.86
N LEU A 10 3.78 10.96 8.43
CA LEU A 10 2.34 10.85 8.15
C LEU A 10 2.06 9.84 7.04
N ALA A 11 2.86 9.86 5.97
CA ALA A 11 2.76 8.88 4.89
C ALA A 11 3.04 7.45 5.39
N MET A 12 4.04 7.26 6.26
CA MET A 12 4.34 5.96 6.88
C MET A 12 3.19 5.44 7.74
N VAL A 13 2.52 6.31 8.50
CA VAL A 13 1.35 5.93 9.33
C VAL A 13 0.21 5.36 8.48
N ILE A 14 0.08 5.78 7.21
CA ILE A 14 -0.92 5.26 6.27
C ILE A 14 -0.39 4.02 5.54
N LEU A 15 0.88 4.06 5.10
CA LEU A 15 1.50 3.03 4.29
C LEU A 15 1.65 1.71 5.05
N VAL A 16 2.15 1.75 6.29
CA VAL A 16 2.43 0.54 7.10
C VAL A 16 1.18 -0.32 7.31
N PRO A 17 0.05 0.20 7.83
CA PRO A 17 -1.16 -0.62 7.99
C PRO A 17 -1.71 -1.10 6.64
N SER A 18 -1.61 -0.29 5.59
CA SER A 18 -2.05 -0.67 4.23
C SER A 18 -1.24 -1.86 3.69
N ALA A 19 0.09 -1.82 3.85
CA ALA A 19 0.98 -2.90 3.46
C ALA A 19 0.73 -4.18 4.28
N LEU A 20 0.52 -4.04 5.60
CA LEU A 20 0.19 -5.18 6.47
C LEU A 20 -1.14 -5.83 6.07
N TRP A 21 -2.16 -5.03 5.75
CA TRP A 21 -3.43 -5.56 5.27
C TRP A 21 -3.31 -6.25 3.91
N ALA A 22 -2.58 -5.64 2.96
CA ALA A 22 -2.34 -6.26 1.66
C ALA A 22 -1.58 -7.60 1.78
N LEU A 23 -0.59 -7.68 2.68
CA LEU A 23 0.15 -8.90 2.95
C LEU A 23 -0.72 -9.98 3.60
N ARG A 24 -1.60 -9.61 4.54
CA ARG A 24 -2.57 -10.53 5.15
C ARG A 24 -3.55 -11.06 4.11
N ASP A 25 -4.14 -10.18 3.30
CA ASP A 25 -5.06 -10.58 2.23
C ASP A 25 -4.38 -11.58 1.29
N PHE A 26 -3.15 -11.28 0.84
CA PHE A 26 -2.39 -12.16 -0.05
C PHE A 26 -2.17 -13.55 0.56
N ARG A 27 -1.81 -13.63 1.84
CA ARG A 27 -1.64 -14.90 2.57
C ARG A 27 -2.95 -15.69 2.69
N GLU A 28 -4.09 -15.00 2.74
CA GLU A 28 -5.42 -15.62 2.73
C GLU A 28 -5.91 -15.99 1.31
N GLY A 29 -5.09 -15.79 0.27
CA GLY A 29 -5.50 -16.00 -1.12
C GLY A 29 -6.53 -14.98 -1.62
N LYS A 30 -6.59 -13.80 -0.99
CA LYS A 30 -7.47 -12.69 -1.36
C LYS A 30 -6.66 -11.49 -1.83
N ALA A 31 -7.23 -10.67 -2.69
CA ALA A 31 -6.63 -9.40 -3.08
C ALA A 31 -7.70 -8.30 -3.10
N LYS A 32 -7.47 -7.22 -2.35
CA LYS A 32 -8.31 -6.03 -2.30
C LYS A 32 -7.49 -4.83 -2.73
N LEU A 33 -7.96 -4.09 -3.74
CA LEU A 33 -7.21 -2.92 -4.22
C LEU A 33 -7.12 -1.82 -3.14
N LEU A 34 -5.92 -1.32 -2.92
CA LEU A 34 -5.66 -0.28 -1.90
C LEU A 34 -6.20 1.12 -2.25
N LEU A 35 -6.60 1.34 -3.52
CA LEU A 35 -7.17 2.63 -3.96
C LEU A 35 -8.60 2.87 -3.46
N PHE A 36 -9.31 1.82 -3.09
CA PHE A 36 -10.73 1.89 -2.74
C PHE A 36 -10.94 1.68 -1.26
N SER A 37 -12.02 2.28 -0.75
CA SER A 37 -12.41 2.08 0.64
C SER A 37 -12.68 0.61 0.91
N ARG A 38 -11.87 0.00 1.79
CA ARG A 38 -12.08 -1.37 2.27
C ARG A 38 -13.44 -1.57 2.98
N ALA A 39 -14.07 -0.48 3.45
CA ALA A 39 -15.36 -0.49 4.12
C ALA A 39 -16.55 -0.23 3.18
N ARG A 40 -16.41 0.71 2.23
CA ARG A 40 -17.54 1.20 1.40
C ARG A 40 -17.54 0.73 -0.06
N SER A 41 -16.39 0.42 -0.64
CA SER A 41 -16.29 -0.02 -2.04
C SER A 41 -15.22 -1.10 -2.16
N LYS A 42 -15.63 -2.35 -1.94
CA LYS A 42 -14.73 -3.50 -1.94
C LYS A 42 -14.50 -3.97 -3.38
N VAL A 43 -13.42 -3.49 -3.99
CA VAL A 43 -12.90 -4.10 -5.20
C VAL A 43 -12.00 -5.26 -4.79
N GLU A 44 -12.62 -6.43 -4.64
CA GLU A 44 -11.97 -7.65 -4.15
C GLU A 44 -12.02 -8.81 -5.17
N THR A 45 -11.07 -9.72 -5.03
CA THR A 45 -11.00 -10.97 -5.80
C THR A 45 -10.26 -12.02 -4.97
N THR A 46 -10.44 -13.30 -5.30
CA THR A 46 -9.71 -14.39 -4.68
C THR A 46 -8.87 -15.12 -5.73
N LEU A 47 -7.82 -15.81 -5.28
CA LEU A 47 -6.99 -16.65 -6.13
C LEU A 47 -7.81 -17.79 -6.75
N ALA A 48 -8.80 -18.32 -6.02
CA ALA A 48 -9.68 -19.39 -6.47
C ALA A 48 -10.66 -18.92 -7.57
N ASP A 49 -11.21 -17.71 -7.44
CA ASP A 49 -12.21 -17.21 -8.40
C ASP A 49 -11.57 -16.71 -9.69
N ASN A 50 -10.48 -15.93 -9.59
CA ASN A 50 -9.82 -15.36 -10.76
C ASN A 50 -8.32 -15.13 -10.51
N PRO A 51 -7.46 -16.12 -10.85
CA PRO A 51 -6.02 -16.02 -10.62
C PRO A 51 -5.37 -14.81 -11.30
N ARG A 52 -5.79 -14.49 -12.53
CA ARG A 52 -5.23 -13.38 -13.30
C ARG A 52 -5.50 -12.04 -12.60
N LYS A 53 -6.74 -11.84 -12.14
CA LYS A 53 -7.15 -10.63 -11.42
C LYS A 53 -6.48 -10.55 -10.04
N PHE A 54 -6.39 -11.67 -9.33
CA PHE A 54 -5.69 -11.77 -8.05
C PHE A 54 -4.23 -11.32 -8.16
N TRP A 55 -3.48 -11.85 -9.13
CA TRP A 55 -2.09 -11.46 -9.36
C TRP A 55 -1.97 -10.00 -9.80
N GLY A 56 -2.88 -9.53 -10.67
CA GLY A 56 -2.92 -8.12 -11.06
C GLY A 56 -3.12 -7.17 -9.88
N TYR A 57 -4.05 -7.49 -8.98
CA TYR A 57 -4.34 -6.66 -7.79
C TYR A 57 -3.21 -6.72 -6.77
N SER A 58 -2.62 -7.89 -6.57
CA SER A 58 -1.48 -8.07 -5.67
C SER A 58 -0.25 -7.31 -6.16
N ALA A 59 0.06 -7.42 -7.45
CA ALA A 59 1.16 -6.68 -8.08
C ALA A 59 0.95 -5.17 -8.02
N PHE A 60 -0.28 -4.71 -8.30
CA PHE A 60 -0.64 -3.30 -8.17
C PHE A 60 -0.44 -2.77 -6.74
N ASN A 61 -0.95 -3.50 -5.74
CA ASN A 61 -0.79 -3.11 -4.33
C ASN A 61 0.69 -3.05 -3.93
N LEU A 62 1.49 -4.04 -4.37
CA LEU A 62 2.94 -4.05 -4.14
C LEU A 62 3.62 -2.82 -4.76
N ALA A 63 3.29 -2.48 -6.01
CA ALA A 63 3.85 -1.32 -6.70
C ALA A 63 3.53 0.00 -5.97
N VAL A 64 2.29 0.17 -5.50
CA VAL A 64 1.88 1.34 -4.69
C VAL A 64 2.69 1.40 -3.39
N CYS A 65 2.80 0.29 -2.68
CA CYS A 65 3.56 0.25 -1.43
C CYS A 65 5.05 0.56 -1.62
N LEU A 66 5.68 0.02 -2.67
CA LEU A 66 7.08 0.31 -3.00
C LEU A 66 7.30 1.76 -3.39
N THR A 67 6.42 2.32 -4.23
CA THR A 67 6.50 3.71 -4.67
C THR A 67 6.36 4.67 -3.50
N LEU A 68 5.33 4.49 -2.66
CA LEU A 68 5.14 5.31 -1.47
C LEU A 68 6.27 5.13 -0.46
N GLY A 69 6.76 3.91 -0.27
CA GLY A 69 7.91 3.65 0.60
C GLY A 69 9.16 4.39 0.14
N ALA A 70 9.48 4.35 -1.15
CA ALA A 70 10.61 5.08 -1.72
C ALA A 70 10.46 6.60 -1.51
N LEU A 71 9.27 7.16 -1.75
CA LEU A 71 8.99 8.58 -1.51
C LEU A 71 9.12 8.95 -0.02
N CYS A 72 8.64 8.10 0.89
CA CYS A 72 8.81 8.32 2.34
C CYS A 72 10.29 8.39 2.71
N VAL A 73 11.10 7.46 2.20
CA VAL A 73 12.56 7.45 2.44
C VAL A 73 13.21 8.73 1.89
N MET A 74 12.88 9.11 0.65
CA MET A 74 13.40 10.35 0.04
C MET A 74 13.04 11.59 0.85
N LEU A 75 11.79 11.71 1.30
CA LEU A 75 11.34 12.85 2.11
C LEU A 75 11.99 12.89 3.49
N PHE A 76 12.21 11.71 4.10
CA PHE A 76 12.80 11.63 5.43
C PHE A 76 14.28 12.07 5.42
N PHE A 77 15.03 11.66 4.40
CA PHE A 77 16.45 11.98 4.24
C PHE A 77 16.72 13.26 3.44
N LYS A 78 15.68 13.94 2.91
CA LYS A 78 15.85 15.20 2.20
C LYS A 78 16.57 16.21 3.11
N PRO A 79 17.69 16.81 2.66
CA PRO A 79 18.42 17.79 3.45
C PRO A 79 17.52 18.99 3.76
N VAL A 80 17.70 19.55 4.95
CA VAL A 80 17.04 20.79 5.37
C VAL A 80 17.99 21.90 4.97
N GLU A 81 17.66 22.61 3.89
CA GLU A 81 18.30 23.89 3.55
C GLU A 81 17.90 24.96 4.57
#